data_AF-F4MJ50-F1
#
_entry.id   AF-F4MJ50-F1
#
_cell.length_a   1.000
_cell.length_b   1.000
_cell.length_c   1.000
_cell.angle_alpha   90.00
_cell.angle_beta   90.00
_cell.angle_gamma   90.00
#
_symmetry.space_group_name_H-M   'P 1'
#
loop_
_entity.id
_entity.type
_entity.pdbx_description
1 polymer ?
#
loop_
_entity_poly.entity_id
_entity_poly.type
_entity_poly.pdbx_seq_one_letter_code
_entity_poly.pdbx_strand_id
1 'polypeptide(L)'
;PSPPRRITEVWGIPSPIDTVFTRCNCEGKTFFFKDSQYWRFTNDVMDAGYPKLIVKGFGGLTGKIVAALSIAKYKDRPESVYFFKRGGNIQQYTYKQEPVRKCTGRQPAINYSVYGQAAQVRRRRFERAVGPFQTHTFRIHYSVPIKASYQDKGFLHNEVKVSTMWR
;
A
#
# COMPACT_ATOMS: atom_id res chain seq x y z
N PRO A 1 4.19 19.71 -15.02
CA PRO A 1 3.80 18.76 -13.93
C PRO A 1 2.36 19.05 -13.52
N SER A 2 1.55 18.01 -13.28
CA SER A 2 0.23 18.23 -12.69
C SER A 2 0.38 18.78 -11.26
N PRO A 3 -0.57 19.62 -10.79
CA PRO A 3 -0.51 20.14 -9.43
C PRO A 3 -0.61 18.99 -8.41
N PRO A 4 -0.04 19.16 -7.19
CA PRO A 4 -0.22 18.19 -6.12
C PRO A 4 -1.71 18.07 -5.79
N ARG A 5 -2.22 16.84 -5.75
CA ARG A 5 -3.63 16.53 -5.45
C ARG A 5 -3.73 15.79 -4.11
N ARG A 6 -4.86 15.95 -3.43
CA ARG A 6 -5.11 15.28 -2.15
C ARG A 6 -5.33 13.78 -2.40
N ILE A 7 -4.75 12.93 -1.56
CA ILE A 7 -4.93 11.47 -1.65
C ILE A 7 -6.42 11.11 -1.52
N THR A 8 -7.15 11.79 -0.63
CA THR A 8 -8.59 11.61 -0.43
C THR A 8 -9.41 11.90 -1.69
N GLU A 9 -8.96 12.86 -2.50
CA GLU A 9 -9.65 13.28 -3.73
C GLU A 9 -9.36 12.32 -4.89
N VAL A 10 -8.11 11.86 -5.02
CA VAL A 10 -7.69 10.97 -6.13
C VAL A 10 -8.11 9.52 -5.88
N TRP A 11 -7.93 9.04 -4.65
CA TRP A 11 -8.05 7.62 -4.30
C TRP A 11 -9.27 7.31 -3.42
N GLY A 12 -9.93 8.32 -2.86
CA GLY A 12 -11.04 8.12 -1.93
C GLY A 12 -10.63 7.49 -0.59
N ILE A 13 -9.32 7.47 -0.27
CA ILE A 13 -8.79 6.87 0.97
C ILE A 13 -8.39 7.96 1.99
N PRO A 14 -8.54 7.70 3.30
CA PRO A 14 -8.15 8.66 4.32
C PRO A 14 -6.65 8.96 4.32
N SER A 15 -6.30 10.23 4.51
CA SER A 15 -4.91 10.70 4.65
C SER A 15 -4.61 11.03 6.13
N PRO A 16 -3.36 10.87 6.62
CA PRO A 16 -2.21 10.30 5.94
C PRO A 16 -2.25 8.77 5.88
N ILE A 17 -1.65 8.21 4.83
CA ILE A 17 -1.42 6.77 4.66
C ILE A 17 -0.12 6.36 5.36
N ASP A 18 -0.02 5.11 5.79
CA ASP A 18 1.20 4.58 6.43
C ASP A 18 2.17 3.99 5.41
N THR A 19 1.67 3.20 4.47
CA THR A 19 2.49 2.62 3.39
C THR A 19 1.65 2.27 2.17
N VAL A 20 2.32 2.09 1.04
CA VAL A 20 1.75 1.63 -0.22
C VAL A 20 2.72 0.69 -0.91
N PHE A 21 2.19 -0.33 -1.59
CA PHE A 21 2.98 -1.11 -2.56
C PHE A 21 2.10 -1.61 -3.70
N THR A 22 2.73 -1.88 -4.83
CA THR A 22 2.08 -2.54 -5.97
C THR A 22 2.69 -3.93 -6.14
N ARG A 23 1.84 -4.94 -6.29
CA ARG A 23 2.28 -6.32 -6.55
C ARG A 23 3.02 -6.40 -7.88
N CYS A 24 4.00 -7.28 -7.93
CA CYS A 24 4.82 -7.51 -9.11
C CYS A 24 4.27 -8.66 -9.97
N ASN A 25 2.95 -8.88 -9.92
CA ASN A 25 2.25 -9.86 -10.74
C ASN A 25 1.57 -9.18 -11.94
N CYS A 26 1.05 -9.96 -12.87
CA CYS A 26 0.39 -9.43 -14.07
C CYS A 26 -0.90 -8.63 -13.77
N GLU A 27 -1.50 -8.78 -12.59
CA GLU A 27 -2.68 -8.00 -12.20
C GLU A 27 -2.31 -6.60 -11.70
N GLY A 28 -1.05 -6.37 -11.29
CA GLY A 28 -0.56 -5.05 -10.89
C GLY A 28 -1.36 -4.39 -9.76
N LYS A 29 -1.94 -5.19 -8.85
CA LYS A 29 -2.81 -4.66 -7.80
C LYS A 29 -2.03 -3.80 -6.83
N THR A 30 -2.57 -2.62 -6.52
CA THR A 30 -1.97 -1.64 -5.61
C THR A 30 -2.67 -1.68 -4.26
N PHE A 31 -1.89 -1.69 -3.18
CA PHE A 31 -2.37 -1.85 -1.81
C PHE A 31 -1.97 -0.62 -1.01
N PHE A 32 -2.95 0.08 -0.45
CA PHE A 32 -2.73 1.18 0.49
C PHE A 32 -3.01 0.71 1.90
N PHE A 33 -2.20 1.17 2.85
CA PHE A 33 -2.32 0.81 4.26
C PHE A 33 -2.51 2.05 5.11
N LYS A 34 -3.44 1.93 6.06
CA LYS A 34 -3.65 2.93 7.09
C LYS A 34 -4.16 2.25 8.35
N ASP A 35 -3.46 2.51 9.45
CA ASP A 35 -3.76 1.97 10.77
C ASP A 35 -3.87 0.42 10.71
N SER A 36 -5.04 -0.15 11.02
CA SER A 36 -5.30 -1.60 10.97
C SER A 36 -5.94 -2.07 9.67
N GLN A 37 -6.12 -1.17 8.69
CA GLN A 37 -6.88 -1.41 7.48
C GLN A 37 -6.02 -1.27 6.22
N TYR A 38 -6.45 -1.92 5.16
CA TYR A 38 -5.87 -1.77 3.84
C TYR A 38 -6.95 -1.70 2.76
N TRP A 39 -6.63 -1.00 1.68
CA TRP A 39 -7.42 -0.88 0.47
C TRP A 39 -6.66 -1.54 -0.68
N ARG A 40 -7.39 -2.13 -1.61
CA ARG A 40 -6.82 -2.77 -2.80
C ARG A 40 -7.43 -2.14 -4.03
N PHE A 41 -6.58 -1.81 -5.00
CA PHE A 41 -6.97 -1.18 -6.25
C PHE A 41 -6.49 -2.01 -7.43
N THR A 42 -7.31 -2.03 -8.47
CA THR A 42 -7.00 -2.58 -9.79
C THR A 42 -7.18 -1.45 -10.81
N ASN A 43 -6.11 -1.03 -11.48
CA ASN A 43 -6.13 0.07 -12.46
C ASN A 43 -6.86 1.33 -11.92
N ASP A 44 -6.41 1.85 -10.78
CA ASP A 44 -6.96 3.03 -10.10
C ASP A 44 -8.40 2.92 -9.57
N VAL A 45 -9.07 1.77 -9.75
CA VAL A 45 -10.40 1.49 -9.21
C VAL A 45 -10.29 0.65 -7.95
N MET A 46 -10.98 1.07 -6.87
CA MET A 46 -11.02 0.32 -5.61
C MET A 46 -11.81 -0.98 -5.79
N ASP A 47 -11.23 -2.11 -5.37
CA ASP A 47 -11.90 -3.40 -5.44
C ASP A 47 -13.10 -3.45 -4.47
N ALA A 48 -14.16 -4.15 -4.87
CA ALA A 48 -15.36 -4.31 -4.03
C ALA A 48 -15.04 -5.03 -2.70
N GLY A 49 -15.66 -4.55 -1.61
CA GLY A 49 -15.51 -5.10 -0.27
C GLY A 49 -14.23 -4.68 0.46
N TYR A 50 -13.59 -3.59 0.01
CA TYR A 50 -12.52 -2.89 0.72
C TYR A 50 -13.07 -1.61 1.38
N PRO A 51 -12.47 -1.15 2.51
CA PRO A 51 -11.25 -1.66 3.15
C PRO A 51 -11.42 -2.99 3.89
N LYS A 52 -10.30 -3.66 4.15
CA LYS A 52 -10.24 -4.88 4.97
C LYS A 52 -9.18 -4.76 6.06
N LEU A 53 -9.31 -5.58 7.09
CA LEU A 53 -8.32 -5.64 8.17
C LEU A 53 -7.02 -6.28 7.67
N ILE A 54 -5.88 -5.65 7.98
CA ILE A 54 -4.53 -6.14 7.62
C ILE A 54 -4.30 -7.54 8.19
N VAL A 55 -4.67 -7.76 9.45
CA VAL A 55 -4.52 -9.04 10.16
C VAL A 55 -5.18 -10.18 9.39
N LYS A 56 -6.38 -9.93 8.82
CA LYS A 56 -7.07 -10.90 7.98
C LYS A 56 -6.40 -11.02 6.61
N GLY A 57 -5.98 -9.89 6.02
CA GLY A 57 -5.39 -9.78 4.68
C GLY A 57 -3.97 -10.34 4.50
N PHE A 58 -3.18 -10.44 5.56
CA PHE A 58 -1.74 -10.70 5.45
C PHE A 58 -1.28 -11.71 6.49
N GLY A 59 -2.06 -12.77 6.70
CA GLY A 59 -1.65 -13.91 7.53
C GLY A 59 -1.31 -13.53 8.98
N GLY A 60 -2.04 -12.58 9.57
CA GLY A 60 -1.79 -12.12 10.94
C GLY A 60 -0.80 -10.95 11.07
N LEU A 61 -0.47 -10.25 9.99
CA LEU A 61 0.41 -9.09 10.05
C LEU A 61 -0.16 -8.02 10.99
N THR A 62 0.63 -7.66 12.01
CA THR A 62 0.26 -6.74 13.08
C THR A 62 1.39 -5.74 13.34
N GLY A 63 1.07 -4.69 14.09
CA GLY A 63 2.00 -3.61 14.42
C GLY A 63 1.98 -2.48 13.38
N LYS A 64 2.75 -1.42 13.67
CA LYS A 64 2.78 -0.23 12.82
C LYS A 64 3.77 -0.42 11.67
N ILE A 65 3.23 -0.57 10.46
CA ILE A 65 4.00 -0.68 9.22
C ILE A 65 4.44 0.73 8.79
N VAL A 66 5.69 0.90 8.38
CA VAL A 66 6.25 2.20 7.96
C VAL A 66 6.68 2.22 6.51
N ALA A 67 6.97 1.06 5.92
CA ALA A 67 7.29 0.93 4.50
C ALA A 67 6.98 -0.50 4.03
N ALA A 68 6.84 -0.65 2.72
CA ALA A 68 6.69 -1.95 2.07
C ALA A 68 7.54 -2.01 0.81
N LEU A 69 8.13 -3.18 0.54
CA LEU A 69 8.92 -3.44 -0.65
C LEU A 69 8.39 -4.70 -1.34
N SER A 70 7.88 -4.56 -2.56
CA SER A 70 7.44 -5.69 -3.38
C SER A 70 8.61 -6.27 -4.18
N ILE A 71 8.70 -7.61 -4.17
CA ILE A 71 9.73 -8.37 -4.86
C ILE A 71 9.06 -9.34 -5.83
N ALA A 72 9.39 -9.17 -7.12
CA ALA A 72 8.91 -10.03 -8.18
C ALA A 72 9.40 -11.47 -8.02
N LYS A 73 8.57 -12.40 -8.52
CA LYS A 73 8.97 -13.81 -8.72
C LYS A 73 10.22 -13.84 -9.61
N TYR A 74 11.21 -14.62 -9.21
CA TYR A 74 12.43 -14.80 -9.99
C TYR A 74 12.95 -16.22 -9.85
N LYS A 75 13.00 -16.96 -10.98
CA LYS A 75 13.30 -18.40 -10.99
C LYS A 75 12.44 -19.15 -9.95
N ASP A 76 13.09 -19.80 -8.99
CA ASP A 76 12.43 -20.55 -7.90
C ASP A 76 11.99 -19.67 -6.73
N ARG A 77 12.41 -18.40 -6.69
CA ARG A 77 12.00 -17.46 -5.63
C ARG A 77 10.56 -17.00 -5.89
N PRO A 78 9.62 -17.25 -4.96
CA PRO A 78 8.24 -16.79 -5.11
C PRO A 78 8.13 -15.26 -4.99
N GLU A 79 7.01 -14.71 -5.47
CA GLU A 79 6.67 -13.31 -5.25
C GLU A 79 6.50 -13.06 -3.74
N SER A 80 7.12 -12.00 -3.24
CA SER A 80 7.02 -11.64 -1.83
C SER A 80 7.00 -10.14 -1.61
N VAL A 81 6.51 -9.73 -0.45
CA VAL A 81 6.52 -8.34 0.00
C VAL A 81 7.18 -8.31 1.37
N TYR A 82 8.12 -7.38 1.55
CA TYR A 82 8.75 -7.10 2.82
C TYR A 82 8.06 -5.92 3.47
N PHE A 83 7.57 -6.11 4.69
CA PHE A 83 6.97 -5.08 5.51
C PHE A 83 7.98 -4.60 6.56
N PHE A 84 8.28 -3.31 6.52
CA PHE A 84 9.12 -2.67 7.53
C PHE A 84 8.22 -2.16 8.64
N LYS A 85 8.53 -2.52 9.88
CA LYS A 85 7.78 -2.15 11.06
C LYS A 85 8.52 -1.09 11.85
N ARG A 86 7.76 -0.22 12.51
CA ARG A 86 8.30 0.73 13.48
C ARG A 86 9.01 -0.05 14.59
N GLY A 87 10.27 0.29 14.85
CA GLY A 87 11.14 -0.48 15.76
C GLY A 87 12.28 -1.22 15.06
N GLY A 88 12.38 -1.11 13.72
CA GLY A 88 13.51 -1.67 12.97
C GLY A 88 13.40 -3.18 12.73
N ASN A 89 12.18 -3.70 12.77
CA ASN A 89 11.90 -5.08 12.41
C ASN A 89 11.32 -5.16 10.99
N ILE A 90 11.52 -6.31 10.36
CA ILE A 90 11.04 -6.62 9.02
C ILE A 90 10.29 -7.95 9.06
N GLN A 91 9.23 -8.04 8.26
CA GLN A 91 8.45 -9.26 8.13
C GLN A 91 8.16 -9.52 6.65
N GLN A 92 8.43 -10.74 6.20
CA GLN A 92 8.22 -11.14 4.81
C GLN A 92 6.85 -11.80 4.66
N TYR A 93 6.11 -11.42 3.63
CA TYR A 93 4.90 -12.10 3.20
C TYR A 93 5.12 -12.73 1.82
N THR A 94 4.98 -14.03 1.71
CA THR A 94 5.14 -14.78 0.46
C THR A 94 3.77 -15.13 -0.11
N TYR A 95 3.51 -14.80 -1.37
CA TYR A 95 2.26 -15.19 -2.03
C TYR A 95 2.31 -16.67 -2.45
N LYS A 96 1.17 -17.36 -2.34
CA LYS A 96 0.99 -18.69 -2.95
C LYS A 96 1.11 -18.52 -4.46
N GLN A 97 1.79 -19.47 -5.12
CA GLN A 97 1.94 -19.43 -6.57
C GLN A 97 0.57 -19.63 -7.22
N GLU A 98 -0.05 -18.53 -7.65
CA GLU A 98 -1.21 -18.55 -8.55
C GLU A 98 -0.70 -19.04 -9.93
N PRO A 99 -1.53 -19.78 -10.71
CA PRO A 99 -1.15 -20.18 -12.06
C PRO A 99 -0.71 -18.96 -12.85
N VAL A 100 0.43 -19.06 -13.54
CA VAL A 100 1.04 -17.94 -14.26
C VAL A 100 0.08 -17.49 -15.36
N ARG A 101 -0.80 -16.55 -15.04
CA ARG A 101 -1.55 -15.81 -16.04
C ARG A 101 -0.50 -15.08 -16.85
N LYS A 102 -0.37 -15.40 -18.14
CA LYS A 102 0.52 -14.67 -19.04
C LYS A 102 0.13 -13.20 -18.92
N CYS A 103 1.09 -12.34 -18.60
CA CYS A 103 0.88 -10.90 -18.67
C CYS A 103 0.54 -10.63 -20.14
N THR A 104 -0.74 -10.45 -20.46
CA THR A 104 -1.12 -9.99 -21.79
C THR A 104 -0.42 -8.64 -21.93
N GLY A 105 0.34 -8.45 -23.00
CA GLY A 105 1.34 -7.39 -23.17
C GLY A 105 0.78 -5.97 -23.26
N ARG A 106 -0.20 -5.62 -22.44
CA ARG A 106 -0.51 -4.24 -22.11
C ARG A 106 0.40 -3.85 -20.98
N GLN A 107 1.61 -3.40 -21.33
CA GLN A 107 2.24 -2.40 -20.49
C GLN A 107 1.19 -1.30 -20.32
N PRO A 108 0.68 -1.01 -19.11
CA PRO A 108 0.00 0.26 -18.93
C PRO A 108 1.03 1.31 -19.37
N ALA A 109 0.67 2.18 -20.30
CA ALA A 109 1.50 3.32 -20.61
C ALA A 109 1.53 4.19 -19.36
N ILE A 110 2.45 3.91 -18.43
CA ILE A 110 2.58 4.71 -17.23
C ILE A 110 3.30 5.99 -17.63
N ASN A 111 2.54 6.96 -18.13
CA ASN A 111 2.99 8.32 -18.33
C ASN A 111 3.15 8.99 -16.97
N TYR A 112 4.24 8.70 -16.26
CA TYR A 112 4.66 9.51 -15.13
C TYR A 112 5.08 10.89 -15.65
N SER A 113 4.14 11.84 -15.69
CA SER A 113 4.41 13.25 -16.05
C SER A 113 5.45 13.94 -15.13
N VAL A 114 5.89 13.26 -14.08
CA VAL A 114 6.85 13.72 -13.08
C VAL A 114 8.28 13.80 -13.62
N TYR A 115 8.66 13.01 -14.64
CA TYR A 115 10.05 12.93 -15.12
C TYR A 115 10.39 13.80 -16.34
N GLY A 116 9.49 14.69 -16.78
CA GLY A 116 9.73 15.51 -17.97
C GLY A 116 10.58 16.77 -17.76
N GLN A 117 10.68 17.30 -16.53
CA GLN A 117 11.37 18.57 -16.28
C GLN A 117 12.12 18.54 -14.95
N ALA A 118 13.41 18.93 -14.99
CA ALA A 118 14.24 19.13 -13.81
C ALA A 118 13.58 20.18 -12.89
N ALA A 119 13.26 19.79 -11.66
CA ALA A 119 12.65 20.68 -10.68
C ALA A 119 13.64 21.80 -10.31
N GLN A 120 13.34 23.05 -10.68
CA GLN A 120 14.06 24.21 -10.16
C GLN A 120 13.65 24.46 -8.70
N VAL A 121 14.62 24.35 -7.79
CA VAL A 121 14.40 24.57 -6.35
C VAL A 121 14.21 26.06 -6.10
N ARG A 122 12.95 26.51 -6.02
CA ARG A 122 12.62 27.87 -5.57
C ARG A 122 12.25 27.83 -4.09
N ARG A 123 13.18 28.23 -3.22
CA ARG A 123 12.92 28.40 -1.78
C ARG A 123 11.87 29.49 -1.59
N ARG A 124 10.66 29.13 -1.18
CA ARG A 124 9.69 30.07 -0.62
C ARG A 124 9.58 29.82 0.88
N ARG A 125 9.76 30.89 1.66
CA ARG A 125 9.52 30.90 3.10
C ARG A 125 8.01 30.93 3.30
N PHE A 126 7.44 29.89 3.88
CA PHE A 126 6.02 29.87 4.27
C PHE A 126 5.85 30.58 5.61
N GLU A 127 4.88 31.49 5.70
CA GLU A 127 4.44 32.06 6.97
C GLU A 127 3.59 31.05 7.74
N ARG A 128 3.69 31.07 9.08
CA ARG A 128 2.91 30.19 9.96
C ARG A 128 1.43 30.51 9.85
N ALA A 129 0.62 29.51 9.51
CA ALA A 129 -0.82 29.59 9.66
C ALA A 129 -1.20 29.55 11.15
N VAL A 130 -1.69 30.67 11.67
CA VAL A 130 -2.38 30.75 12.96
C VAL A 130 -3.87 30.86 12.63
N GLY A 131 -4.59 29.74 12.73
CA GLY A 131 -6.04 29.69 12.52
C GLY A 131 -6.68 28.70 13.49
N PRO A 132 -7.89 28.99 14.01
CA PRO A 132 -8.53 28.16 15.03
C PRO A 132 -8.88 26.78 14.47
N PHE A 133 -8.52 25.75 15.23
CA PHE A 133 -8.69 24.34 14.90
C PHE A 133 -10.17 23.96 15.08
N GLN A 134 -10.92 23.78 14.00
CA GLN A 134 -12.28 23.23 14.05
C GLN A 134 -12.23 21.71 13.89
N THR A 135 -12.45 21.00 15.00
CA THR A 135 -12.57 19.54 15.05
C THR A 135 -13.96 19.11 14.58
N HIS A 136 -14.06 18.62 13.34
CA HIS A 136 -15.26 17.91 12.89
C HIS A 136 -15.19 16.45 13.33
N THR A 137 -16.05 16.06 14.28
CA THR A 137 -16.24 14.67 14.68
C THR A 137 -17.16 13.98 13.67
N PHE A 138 -16.59 13.18 12.77
CA PHE A 138 -17.36 12.33 11.86
C PHE A 138 -17.68 11.00 12.55
N ARG A 139 -18.96 10.71 12.77
CA ARG A 139 -19.43 9.41 13.23
C ARG A 139 -19.46 8.44 12.05
N ILE A 140 -18.59 7.42 12.10
CA ILE A 140 -18.58 6.32 11.14
C ILE A 140 -19.67 5.32 11.57
N HIS A 141 -20.74 5.20 10.76
CA HIS A 141 -21.76 4.17 10.95
C HIS A 141 -21.30 2.87 10.28
N TYR A 142 -21.08 1.83 11.07
CA TYR A 142 -20.75 0.49 10.56
C TYR A 142 -22.05 -0.27 10.25
N SER A 143 -22.32 -0.52 8.97
CA SER A 143 -23.31 -1.51 8.56
C SER A 143 -22.74 -2.94 8.67
N VAL A 144 -23.63 -3.88 8.96
CA VAL A 144 -23.42 -5.28 9.33
C VAL A 144 -22.40 -6.01 8.45
N PRO A 145 -21.50 -6.85 9.00
CA PRO A 145 -20.47 -7.52 8.22
C PRO A 145 -21.07 -8.61 7.31
N ILE A 146 -21.03 -8.36 6.01
CA ILE A 146 -21.12 -9.42 4.99
C ILE A 146 -19.92 -10.35 5.23
N LYS A 147 -20.19 -11.64 5.49
CA LYS A 147 -19.16 -12.68 5.62
C LYS A 147 -18.44 -12.88 4.29
N ALA A 148 -17.44 -12.05 4.02
CA ALA A 148 -16.49 -12.28 2.93
C ALA A 148 -15.55 -13.41 3.34
N SER A 149 -15.73 -14.60 2.73
CA SER A 149 -14.76 -15.70 2.80
C SER A 149 -13.39 -15.18 2.37
N TYR A 150 -12.48 -15.06 3.33
CA TYR A 150 -11.12 -14.62 3.07
C TYR A 150 -10.29 -15.82 2.62
N GLN A 151 -9.96 -15.88 1.33
CA GLN A 151 -9.05 -16.88 0.79
C GLN A 151 -7.63 -16.52 1.25
N ASP A 152 -7.01 -17.40 2.04
CA ASP A 152 -5.63 -17.24 2.46
C ASP A 152 -4.68 -17.37 1.25
N LYS A 153 -4.16 -16.22 0.79
CA LYS A 153 -3.40 -16.10 -0.47
C LYS A 153 -1.88 -16.22 -0.30
N GLY A 154 -1.37 -16.49 0.89
CA GLY A 154 0.06 -16.43 1.15
C GLY A 154 0.45 -16.89 2.54
N PHE A 155 1.73 -16.75 2.86
CA PHE A 155 2.31 -17.11 4.14
C PHE A 155 3.10 -15.92 4.69
N LEU A 156 2.83 -15.56 5.94
CA LEU A 156 3.57 -14.53 6.66
C LEU A 156 4.71 -15.20 7.44
N HIS A 157 5.94 -14.84 7.13
CA HIS A 157 7.12 -15.32 7.84
C HIS A 157 7.28 -14.66 9.20
N ASN A 158 8.13 -15.24 10.03
CA ASN A 158 8.45 -14.68 11.34
C ASN A 158 9.15 -13.31 11.20
N GLU A 159 8.98 -12.48 12.23
CA GLU A 159 9.58 -11.16 12.32
C GLU A 159 11.09 -11.26 12.57
N VAL A 160 11.88 -10.50 11.82
CA VAL A 160 13.35 -10.51 11.85
C VAL A 160 13.82 -9.07 12.06
N LYS A 161 14.97 -8.85 12.72
CA LYS A 161 15.54 -7.50 12.83
C LYS A 161 16.12 -7.04 11.50
N VAL A 162 15.91 -5.79 11.10
CA VAL A 162 16.47 -5.24 9.86
C VAL A 162 18.00 -5.35 9.84
N SER A 163 18.65 -5.15 10.99
CA SER A 163 20.11 -5.26 11.16
C SER A 163 20.68 -6.65 10.87
N THR A 164 19.86 -7.70 10.83
CA THR A 164 20.34 -9.06 10.53
C THR A 164 20.26 -9.40 9.04
N MET A 165 19.53 -8.62 8.22
CA MET A 165 19.44 -8.84 6.77
C MET A 165 20.50 -8.08 5.97
N TRP A 166 20.95 -6.94 6.47
CA TRP A 166 21.93 -6.09 5.79
C TRP A 166 23.21 -6.02 6.64
N ARG A 167 24.24 -6.73 6.19
CA ARG A 167 25.64 -6.55 6.63
C ARG A 167 26.45 -6.09 5.46
#